data_AF-A0A8T0PTS4-F1
#
_entry.id   AF-A0A8T0PTS4-F1
#
_cell.length_a   1.000
_cell.length_b   1.000
_cell.length_c   1.000
_cell.angle_alpha   90.00
_cell.angle_beta   90.00
_cell.angle_gamma   90.00
#
_symmetry.space_group_name_H-M   'P 1'
#
loop_
_entity.id
_entity.type
_entity.pdbx_description
1 polymer ?
#
loop_
_entity_poly.entity_id
_entity_poly.type
_entity_poly.pdbx_seq_one_letter_code
_entity_poly.pdbx_strand_id
1 'polypeptide(L)'
;MVHSRTVIRDSIQLNFGQFGLAASLGALQVKYVNPVTKLCIIRVSRDDHQKVWTAITMVRSIGKIPVSFNLLDVSGSIRACRTAALECDKAKFEQYKLAAGDCIMPEIILSVQNCFDKIRGLES
;
A
#
# COMPACT_ATOMS: atom_id res chain seq x y z
N MET A 1 10.92 -3.61 -3.12
CA MET A 1 9.59 -3.30 -3.69
C MET A 1 8.89 -4.52 -4.33
N VAL A 2 9.61 -5.59 -4.71
CA VAL A 2 9.01 -6.78 -5.37
C VAL A 2 8.23 -7.72 -4.42
N HIS A 3 8.57 -7.72 -3.12
CA HIS A 3 7.99 -8.65 -2.14
C HIS A 3 6.51 -8.43 -1.81
N SER A 4 5.98 -7.20 -1.86
CA SER A 4 4.58 -6.96 -1.51
C SER A 4 3.62 -7.55 -2.53
N ARG A 5 3.96 -7.46 -3.82
CA ARG A 5 3.13 -8.02 -4.90
C ARG A 5 3.04 -9.54 -4.82
N THR A 6 4.17 -10.22 -4.57
CA THR A 6 4.19 -11.68 -4.48
C THR A 6 3.41 -12.17 -3.27
N VAL A 7 3.55 -11.52 -2.11
CA VAL A 7 2.84 -11.95 -0.90
C VAL A 7 1.32 -11.82 -1.03
N ILE A 8 0.83 -10.72 -1.60
CA ILE A 8 -0.63 -10.55 -1.83
C ILE A 8 -1.13 -11.62 -2.80
N ARG A 9 -0.37 -11.87 -3.86
CA ARG A 9 -0.69 -12.90 -4.86
C ARG A 9 -0.77 -14.29 -4.24
N ASP A 10 0.22 -14.65 -3.44
CA ASP A 10 0.31 -15.96 -2.80
C ASP A 10 -0.83 -16.12 -1.76
N SER A 11 -1.21 -15.03 -1.07
CA SER A 11 -2.39 -15.03 -0.18
C SER A 11 -3.71 -15.21 -0.94
N ILE A 12 -3.88 -14.57 -2.09
CA ILE A 12 -5.08 -14.75 -2.92
C ILE A 12 -5.16 -16.21 -3.41
N GLN A 13 -4.04 -16.78 -3.85
CA GLN A 13 -4.00 -18.17 -4.30
C GLN A 13 -4.32 -19.16 -3.16
N LEU A 14 -3.81 -18.91 -1.95
CA LEU A 14 -4.03 -19.76 -0.80
C LEU A 14 -5.50 -19.75 -0.35
N ASN A 15 -6.16 -18.59 -0.39
CA ASN A 15 -7.54 -18.42 0.10
C ASN A 15 -8.61 -18.65 -0.99
N PHE A 16 -8.31 -18.35 -2.25
CA PHE A 16 -9.29 -18.35 -3.37
C PHE A 16 -8.90 -19.25 -4.53
N GLY A 17 -7.79 -19.99 -4.42
CA GLY A 17 -7.31 -20.92 -5.44
C GLY A 17 -6.74 -20.24 -6.71
N GLN A 18 -6.42 -21.06 -7.71
CA GLN A 18 -5.83 -20.58 -8.98
C GLN A 18 -6.79 -19.70 -9.79
N PHE A 19 -8.10 -19.94 -9.68
CA PHE A 19 -9.11 -19.14 -10.39
C PHE A 19 -9.21 -17.71 -9.83
N GLY A 20 -9.25 -17.57 -8.49
CA GLY A 20 -9.21 -16.24 -7.84
C GLY A 20 -7.90 -15.50 -8.11
N LEU A 21 -6.79 -16.24 -8.18
CA LEU A 21 -5.51 -15.69 -8.59
C LEU A 21 -5.52 -15.18 -10.05
N ALA A 22 -6.01 -15.98 -11.00
CA ALA A 22 -6.08 -15.61 -12.42
C ALA A 22 -6.93 -14.36 -12.68
N ALA A 23 -8.08 -14.25 -11.99
CA ALA A 23 -8.94 -13.07 -12.06
C ALA A 23 -8.21 -11.80 -11.57
N SER A 24 -7.45 -11.92 -10.48
CA SER A 24 -6.69 -10.80 -9.92
C SER A 24 -5.38 -10.46 -10.68
N LEU A 25 -4.76 -11.41 -11.40
CA LEU A 25 -3.43 -11.28 -12.01
C LEU A 25 -3.32 -10.16 -13.05
N GLY A 26 -4.38 -9.91 -13.82
CA GLY A 26 -4.41 -8.86 -14.85
C GLY A 26 -4.74 -7.46 -14.31
N ALA A 27 -5.41 -7.38 -13.16
CA ALA A 27 -5.95 -6.13 -12.63
C ALA A 27 -5.27 -5.63 -11.35
N LEU A 28 -4.50 -6.50 -10.66
CA LEU A 28 -3.75 -6.17 -9.46
C LEU A 28 -2.44 -5.45 -9.80
N GLN A 29 -2.42 -4.13 -9.65
CA GLN A 29 -1.23 -3.31 -9.86
C GLN A 29 -0.93 -2.44 -8.65
N VAL A 30 0.24 -2.63 -8.05
CA VAL A 30 0.75 -1.71 -7.03
C VAL A 30 1.19 -0.42 -7.71
N LYS A 31 0.51 0.68 -7.42
CA LYS A 31 0.76 2.00 -8.01
C LYS A 31 1.75 2.83 -7.19
N TYR A 32 1.69 2.70 -5.87
CA TYR A 32 2.51 3.49 -4.94
C TYR A 32 2.86 2.66 -3.72
N VAL A 33 4.09 2.84 -3.23
CA VAL A 33 4.53 2.33 -1.93
C VAL A 33 5.44 3.36 -1.29
N ASN A 34 5.11 3.76 -0.07
CA ASN A 34 5.94 4.58 0.78
C ASN A 34 6.63 3.68 1.83
N PRO A 35 7.96 3.50 1.76
CA PRO A 35 8.68 2.66 2.73
C PRO A 35 8.81 3.31 4.11
N VAL A 36 8.57 4.62 4.24
CA VAL A 36 8.68 5.36 5.51
C VAL A 36 7.39 5.23 6.30
N THR A 37 6.26 5.66 5.74
CA THR A 37 4.94 5.59 6.38
C THR A 37 4.24 4.24 6.25
N LYS A 38 4.85 3.31 5.49
CA LYS A 38 4.34 1.97 5.16
C LYS A 38 2.99 1.98 4.42
N LEU A 39 2.66 3.09 3.76
CA LEU A 39 1.45 3.19 2.94
C LEU A 39 1.68 2.62 1.54
N CYS A 40 0.64 2.01 0.96
CA CYS A 40 0.65 1.58 -0.43
C CYS A 40 -0.71 1.80 -1.08
N ILE A 41 -0.70 2.08 -2.38
CA ILE A 41 -1.90 2.18 -3.21
C ILE A 41 -1.87 1.04 -4.22
N ILE A 42 -2.95 0.27 -4.24
CA ILE A 42 -3.10 -0.90 -5.09
C ILE A 42 -4.35 -0.70 -5.93
N ARG A 43 -4.18 -0.78 -7.25
CA ARG A 43 -5.29 -0.87 -8.21
C ARG A 43 -5.73 -2.33 -8.31
N VAL A 44 -7.04 -2.55 -8.32
CA VAL A 44 -7.69 -3.86 -8.48
C VAL A 44 -8.88 -3.70 -9.42
N SER A 45 -9.33 -4.79 -10.04
CA SER A 45 -10.62 -4.83 -10.75
C SER A 45 -11.78 -4.59 -9.77
N ARG A 46 -12.87 -3.99 -10.26
CA ARG A 46 -14.08 -3.76 -9.48
C ARG A 46 -14.70 -5.07 -9.00
N ASP A 47 -14.65 -6.15 -9.79
CA ASP A 47 -15.28 -7.42 -9.42
C ASP A 47 -14.47 -8.23 -8.40
N ASP A 48 -13.16 -7.97 -8.30
CA ASP A 48 -12.25 -8.74 -7.45
C ASP A 48 -11.74 -7.97 -6.22
N HIS A 49 -12.08 -6.68 -6.06
CA HIS A 49 -11.59 -5.84 -4.96
C HIS A 49 -11.84 -6.46 -3.58
N GLN A 50 -13.00 -7.11 -3.37
CA GLN A 50 -13.35 -7.75 -2.10
C GLN A 50 -12.50 -9.00 -1.83
N LYS A 51 -12.21 -9.81 -2.85
CA LYS A 51 -11.33 -10.99 -2.72
C LYS A 51 -9.90 -10.57 -2.42
N VAL A 52 -9.41 -9.52 -3.10
CA VAL A 52 -8.08 -8.98 -2.84
C VAL A 52 -7.99 -8.38 -1.44
N TRP A 53 -8.98 -7.59 -1.01
CA TRP A 53 -9.00 -6.99 0.32
C TRP A 53 -8.98 -8.06 1.43
N THR A 54 -9.84 -9.08 1.32
CA THR A 54 -9.87 -10.19 2.27
C THR A 54 -8.57 -10.99 2.28
N ALA A 55 -7.95 -11.24 1.12
CA ALA A 55 -6.64 -11.85 1.06
C ALA A 55 -5.54 -11.00 1.72
N ILE A 56 -5.59 -9.67 1.57
CA ILE A 56 -4.63 -8.74 2.18
C ILE A 56 -4.73 -8.77 3.71
N THR A 57 -5.93 -8.74 4.27
CA THR A 57 -6.12 -8.76 5.74
C THR A 57 -5.70 -10.09 6.38
N MET A 58 -5.69 -11.18 5.60
CA MET A 58 -5.20 -12.48 6.04
C MET A 58 -3.67 -12.62 5.99
N VAL A 59 -2.95 -11.70 5.36
CA VAL A 59 -1.48 -11.71 5.36
C VAL A 59 -0.98 -11.33 6.76
N ARG A 60 -0.45 -12.32 7.47
CA ARG A 60 0.15 -12.13 8.81
C ARG A 60 1.66 -11.96 8.81
N SER A 61 2.33 -12.28 7.70
CA SER A 61 3.78 -12.23 7.60
C SER A 61 4.26 -11.98 6.18
N ILE A 62 5.27 -11.11 6.03
CA ILE A 62 6.05 -10.96 4.78
C ILE A 62 7.45 -11.48 5.07
N GLY A 63 7.78 -12.65 4.52
CA GLY A 63 9.04 -13.34 4.83
C GLY A 63 9.11 -13.71 6.31
N LYS A 64 10.10 -13.16 7.04
CA LYS A 64 10.29 -13.38 8.48
C LYS A 64 9.67 -12.28 9.37
N ILE A 65 9.05 -11.26 8.77
CA ILE A 65 8.54 -10.10 9.50
C ILE A 65 7.03 -10.25 9.68
N PRO A 66 6.51 -10.24 10.92
CA PRO A 66 5.07 -10.18 11.15
C PRO A 66 4.53 -8.82 10.68
N VAL A 67 3.45 -8.85 9.91
CA VAL A 67 2.82 -7.64 9.39
C VAL A 67 1.31 -7.72 9.56
N SER A 68 0.68 -6.56 9.68
CA SER A 68 -0.76 -6.42 9.58
C SER A 68 -1.07 -5.33 8.56
N PHE A 69 -2.02 -5.61 7.67
CA PHE A 69 -2.49 -4.64 6.70
C PHE A 69 -3.83 -4.07 7.14
N ASN A 70 -3.87 -2.75 7.31
CA ASN A 70 -5.10 -2.02 7.55
C ASN A 70 -5.55 -1.34 6.27
N LEU A 71 -6.82 -1.53 5.92
CA LEU A 71 -7.43 -0.81 4.82
C LEU A 71 -7.68 0.65 5.25
N LEU A 72 -7.13 1.60 4.51
CA LEU A 72 -7.33 3.03 4.76
C LEU A 72 -8.56 3.57 4.03
N ASP A 73 -8.62 3.34 2.72
CA ASP A 73 -9.69 3.84 1.84
C ASP A 73 -9.87 2.91 0.63
N VAL A 74 -11.10 2.80 0.13
CA VAL A 74 -11.42 2.13 -1.14
C VAL A 74 -12.22 3.10 -1.99
N SER A 75 -11.59 3.54 -3.08
CA SER A 75 -12.17 4.52 -4.00
C SER A 75 -12.13 4.00 -5.43
N GLY A 76 -13.19 4.28 -6.20
CA GLY A 76 -13.24 3.98 -7.64
C GLY A 76 -12.41 4.94 -8.50
N SER A 77 -11.90 6.02 -7.91
CA SER A 77 -11.06 7.02 -8.57
C SER A 77 -9.69 7.10 -7.89
N ILE A 78 -8.63 7.03 -8.69
CA ILE A 78 -7.26 7.24 -8.22
C ILE A 78 -7.07 8.63 -7.61
N ARG A 79 -7.83 9.63 -8.05
CA ARG A 79 -7.75 11.01 -7.51
C ARG A 79 -8.23 11.06 -6.06
N ALA A 80 -9.39 10.46 -5.77
CA ALA A 80 -9.92 10.38 -4.41
C ALA A 80 -8.98 9.58 -3.49
N CYS A 81 -8.52 8.41 -3.96
CA CYS A 81 -7.60 7.56 -3.21
C CYS A 81 -6.26 8.26 -2.94
N ARG A 82 -5.75 9.03 -3.92
CA ARG A 82 -4.53 9.84 -3.78
C ARG A 82 -4.68 10.93 -2.73
N THR A 83 -5.80 11.66 -2.70
CA THR A 83 -6.04 12.70 -1.69
C THR A 83 -6.06 12.09 -0.30
N ALA A 84 -6.83 11.02 -0.09
CA ALA A 84 -6.90 10.31 1.19
C ALA A 84 -5.53 9.75 1.63
N ALA A 85 -4.78 9.16 0.69
CA ALA A 85 -3.45 8.65 0.96
C ALA A 85 -2.44 9.76 1.30
N LEU A 86 -2.53 10.93 0.66
CA LEU A 86 -1.66 12.07 0.92
C LEU A 86 -1.96 12.73 2.27
N GLU A 87 -3.23 12.86 2.63
CA GLU A 87 -3.64 13.33 3.97
C GLU A 87 -3.15 12.38 5.06
N CYS A 88 -3.30 11.07 4.85
CA CYS A 88 -2.82 10.06 5.79
C CYS A 88 -1.29 10.00 5.87
N ASP A 89 -0.57 10.08 4.74
CA ASP A 89 0.90 10.12 4.73
C ASP A 89 1.42 11.33 5.51
N LYS A 90 0.81 12.52 5.34
CA LYS A 90 1.16 13.72 6.10
C LYS A 90 0.90 13.53 7.60
N ALA A 91 -0.29 13.07 7.97
CA ALA A 91 -0.64 12.86 9.38
C ALA A 91 0.30 11.85 10.06
N LYS A 92 0.63 10.74 9.38
CA LYS A 92 1.59 9.74 9.89
C LYS A 92 3.00 10.29 9.98
N PHE A 93 3.42 11.10 9.01
CA PHE A 93 4.75 11.71 9.04
C PHE A 93 4.89 12.71 10.19
N GLU A 94 3.87 13.53 10.46
CA GLU A 94 3.85 14.42 11.63
C GLU A 94 3.91 13.62 12.94
N GLN A 95 3.15 12.53 13.05
CA GLN A 95 3.24 11.63 14.20
C GLN A 95 4.64 11.02 14.35
N TYR A 96 5.25 10.61 13.23
CA TYR A 96 6.61 10.08 13.23
C TYR A 96 7.63 11.12 13.69
N LYS A 97 7.45 12.38 13.28
CA LYS A 97 8.28 13.51 13.70
C LYS A 97 8.17 13.78 15.19
N LEU A 98 6.94 13.74 15.73
CA LEU A 98 6.70 13.88 17.18
C LEU A 98 7.32 12.73 17.99
N ALA A 99 7.28 11.50 17.46
CA ALA A 99 7.82 10.32 18.15
C ALA A 99 9.36 10.20 18.06
N ALA A 100 9.97 10.64 16.95
CA ALA A 100 11.42 10.58 16.74
C ALA A 100 12.19 11.77 17.34
N GLY A 101 11.51 12.86 17.70
CA GLY A 101 12.13 14.09 18.20
C GLY A 101 13.00 14.81 17.15
N ASP A 102 13.97 15.62 17.57
CA ASP A 102 14.87 16.37 16.67
C ASP A 102 15.94 15.50 15.96
N CYS A 103 15.96 14.19 16.22
CA CYS A 103 16.94 13.24 15.66
C CYS A 103 16.62 12.83 14.21
N ILE A 104 15.76 13.56 13.51
CA ILE A 104 15.34 13.18 12.15
C ILE A 104 16.50 13.44 11.22
N MET A 105 17.12 12.36 10.79
CA MET A 105 18.19 12.45 9.82
C MET A 105 17.65 13.03 8.49
N PRO A 106 18.39 13.94 7.86
CA PRO A 106 17.93 14.70 6.69
C PRO A 106 17.60 13.81 5.48
N GLU A 107 18.20 12.61 5.37
CA GLU A 107 17.88 11.67 4.31
C GLU A 107 16.48 11.04 4.42
N ILE A 108 15.90 10.96 5.63
CA ILE A 108 14.53 10.51 5.82
C ILE A 108 13.57 11.58 5.30
N ILE A 109 13.86 12.86 5.57
CA ILE A 109 13.06 14.00 5.08
C ILE A 109 13.07 14.03 3.55
N LEU A 110 14.25 13.89 2.94
CA LEU A 110 14.39 13.82 1.49
C LEU A 110 13.65 12.62 0.90
N SER A 111 13.72 11.45 1.54
CA SER A 111 13.00 10.25 1.11
C SER A 111 11.48 10.44 1.18
N VAL A 112 10.99 11.13 2.19
CA VAL A 112 9.57 11.45 2.36
C VAL A 112 9.11 12.46 1.32
N GLN A 113 9.89 13.51 1.04
CA GLN A 113 9.61 14.46 -0.04
C GLN A 113 9.55 13.76 -1.40
N ASN A 114 10.51 12.88 -1.69
CA ASN A 114 10.47 12.05 -2.90
C ASN A 114 9.23 11.15 -2.96
N CYS A 115 8.74 10.64 -1.83
CA CYS A 115 7.49 9.88 -1.78
C CYS A 115 6.27 10.78 -2.03
N PHE A 116 6.25 11.99 -1.47
CA PHE A 116 5.20 12.97 -1.76
C PHE A 116 5.18 13.38 -3.23
N ASP A 117 6.34 13.53 -3.88
CA ASP A 117 6.36 13.84 -5.30
C ASP A 117 5.90 12.65 -6.15
N LYS A 118 6.24 11.41 -5.74
CA LYS A 118 5.71 10.19 -6.38
C LYS A 118 4.20 10.06 -6.24
N ILE A 119 3.64 10.32 -5.05
CA ILE A 119 2.18 10.26 -4.88
C ILE A 119 1.50 11.40 -5.66
N ARG A 120 2.18 12.54 -5.82
CA ARG A 120 1.71 13.67 -6.64
C ARG A 120 1.83 13.42 -8.14
N GLY A 121 2.79 12.59 -8.57
CA GLY A 121 2.96 12.15 -9.95
C GLY A 121 2.04 11.01 -10.36
N LEU A 122 1.20 10.49 -9.46
CA LEU A 122 0.10 9.57 -9.81
C LEU A 122 -1.00 10.37 -10.53
N GLU A 123 -0.72 10.76 -11.76
CA GLU A 123 -1.72 11.12 -12.75
C GLU A 123 -1.82 9.91 -13.69
N SER A 124 -3.05 9.43 -13.85
CA SER A 124 -3.33 8.21 -14.60
C SER A 124 -3.54 8.49 -16.07
#